data_AF-C0PN53-F1
#
_entry.id   AF-C0PN53-F1
#
_cell.length_a   1.000
_cell.length_b   1.000
_cell.length_c   1.000
_cell.angle_alpha   90.00
_cell.angle_beta   90.00
_cell.angle_gamma   90.00
#
_symmetry.space_group_name_H-M   'P 1'
#
loop_
_entity.id
_entity.type
_entity.pdbx_description
1 polymer ?
#
loop_
_entity_poly.entity_id
_entity_poly.type
_entity_poly.pdbx_seq_one_letter_code
_entity_poly.pdbx_strand_id
1 'polypeptide(L)'
;MTVSHMHTILSASTLKGTCGLRHGVRGGDEVEAGRWRVQRIGLGHHGQVTTTINNLILGRVYCHHHGTMNISGNRRYSCKLTFKEQSFLDRNPRQVQGVVNDADGSKVATLMGKWDESMHYIINNDASKTNSHGSHEGSGATLLWEKNEPPVNPTRYNLSTFAITLNELTPELKEKLPPTDSRLRPDQRHLENGEYEKANAEKLRLETRQRMARKMQESGWKPRWFQRDSEDGTYRYVGGYWEAREQRTWVGCNDIFGNLSSSPKLPPSGLNTSSSI
;
A
#
# COMPACT_ATOMS: atom_id res chain seq x y z
N MET A 1 19.35 5.75 10.03
CA MET A 1 18.11 5.18 9.44
C MET A 1 18.49 3.79 8.94
N THR A 2 17.98 2.69 9.50
CA THR A 2 18.45 1.34 9.09
C THR A 2 17.90 0.98 7.72
N VAL A 3 18.67 0.20 6.93
CA VAL A 3 18.37 -0.29 5.57
C VAL A 3 16.93 -0.84 5.43
N SER A 4 16.42 -1.49 6.48
CA SER A 4 15.05 -1.99 6.59
C SER A 4 13.94 -0.92 6.42
N HIS A 5 14.20 0.33 6.85
CA HIS A 5 13.23 1.43 6.75
C HIS A 5 13.06 1.94 5.31
N MET A 6 14.10 1.92 4.48
CA MET A 6 13.98 2.37 3.08
C MET A 6 13.34 1.30 2.19
N HIS A 7 13.58 0.02 2.46
CA HIS A 7 12.93 -1.12 1.77
C HIS A 7 11.39 -1.04 1.85
N THR A 8 10.87 -0.64 3.02
CA THR A 8 9.42 -0.49 3.26
C THR A 8 8.82 0.70 2.48
N ILE A 9 9.55 1.82 2.39
CA ILE A 9 9.09 3.02 1.68
C ILE A 9 9.07 2.77 0.16
N LEU A 10 10.12 2.15 -0.38
CA LEU A 10 10.23 1.84 -1.81
C LEU A 10 9.19 0.79 -2.24
N SER A 11 8.98 -0.27 -1.44
CA SER A 11 7.93 -1.26 -1.71
C SER A 11 6.52 -0.66 -1.63
N ALA A 12 6.28 0.29 -0.72
CA ALA A 12 4.99 0.98 -0.58
C ALA A 12 4.70 1.96 -1.74
N SER A 13 5.72 2.55 -2.37
CA SER A 13 5.55 3.32 -3.61
C SER A 13 5.17 2.44 -4.79
N THR A 14 5.75 1.25 -4.91
CA THR A 14 5.43 0.29 -5.99
C THR A 14 3.99 -0.26 -5.84
N LEU A 15 3.54 -0.54 -4.62
CA LEU A 15 2.17 -1.01 -4.34
C LEU A 15 1.08 0.06 -4.54
N LYS A 16 1.41 1.35 -4.38
CA LYS A 16 0.48 2.46 -4.65
C LYS A 16 0.15 2.59 -6.15
N GLY A 17 1.00 2.09 -7.04
CA GLY A 17 0.74 2.07 -8.47
C GLY A 17 -0.39 1.11 -8.89
N THR A 18 -0.77 0.15 -8.04
CA THR A 18 -1.75 -0.90 -8.36
C THR A 18 -2.98 -0.92 -7.47
N CYS A 19 -2.99 -0.23 -6.32
CA CYS A 19 -4.16 -0.17 -5.46
C CYS A 19 -4.28 1.19 -4.79
N GLY A 20 -5.31 1.96 -5.15
CA GLY A 20 -5.63 3.27 -4.61
C GLY A 20 -6.16 3.23 -3.17
N LEU A 21 -5.35 2.72 -2.23
CA LEU A 21 -5.73 2.62 -0.82
C LEU A 21 -4.81 3.46 0.07
N ARG A 22 -5.36 4.54 0.63
CA ARG A 22 -4.75 5.33 1.71
C ARG A 22 -5.04 4.65 3.04
N HIS A 23 -4.06 3.97 3.62
CA HIS A 23 -4.13 3.52 5.02
C HIS A 23 -3.09 4.26 5.87
N GLY A 24 -3.54 4.84 6.98
CA GLY A 24 -2.72 5.20 8.13
C GLY A 24 -3.00 4.19 9.24
N VAL A 25 -1.99 3.78 9.98
CA VAL A 25 -2.14 2.98 11.19
C VAL A 25 -1.43 3.72 12.32
N ARG A 26 -2.17 4.04 13.38
CA ARG A 26 -1.65 4.49 14.68
C ARG A 26 -2.41 3.72 15.75
N GLY A 27 -1.68 3.06 16.66
CA GLY A 27 -2.19 2.44 17.88
C GLY A 27 -1.00 2.06 18.79
N GLY A 28 -1.04 2.49 20.05
CA GLY A 28 -0.35 1.83 21.18
C GLY A 28 -1.15 0.57 21.55
N ASP A 29 -0.62 -0.43 22.23
CA ASP A 29 0.32 -0.36 23.36
C ASP A 29 1.59 -1.22 23.20
N GLU A 30 2.51 -0.92 24.11
CA GLU A 30 3.89 -1.37 24.23
C GLU A 30 3.97 -2.76 24.87
N VAL A 31 4.60 -3.71 24.17
CA VAL A 31 5.25 -4.89 24.77
C VAL A 31 6.58 -5.08 24.06
N GLU A 32 7.65 -5.11 24.85
CA GLU A 32 9.04 -5.28 24.44
C GLU A 32 9.25 -6.49 23.53
N ALA A 33 9.60 -6.21 22.27
CA ALA A 33 10.56 -6.95 21.44
C ALA A 33 10.54 -6.36 20.02
N GLY A 34 11.48 -5.45 19.73
CA GLY A 34 11.94 -5.18 18.36
C GLY A 34 10.94 -4.72 17.28
N ARG A 35 9.76 -4.19 17.64
CA ARG A 35 8.73 -3.81 16.66
C ARG A 35 8.90 -2.36 16.19
N TRP A 36 9.54 -2.18 15.03
CA TRP A 36 9.70 -0.86 14.39
C TRP A 36 8.34 -0.27 13.98
N ARG A 37 7.95 0.85 14.59
CA ARG A 37 6.80 1.66 14.18
C ARG A 37 7.21 2.51 12.97
N VAL A 38 6.74 2.16 11.77
CA VAL A 38 6.69 3.12 10.65
C VAL A 38 5.47 4.00 10.88
N GLN A 39 5.64 5.06 11.67
CA GLN A 39 4.67 6.14 11.66
C GLN A 39 4.82 6.81 10.30
N ARG A 40 3.83 6.62 9.42
CA ARG A 40 3.73 7.40 8.19
C ARG A 40 3.61 8.86 8.62
N ILE A 41 4.73 9.56 8.67
CA ILE A 41 4.77 10.99 8.98
C ILE A 41 4.02 11.67 7.86
N GLY A 42 3.13 12.58 8.26
CA GLY A 42 2.15 13.22 7.38
C GLY A 42 2.77 13.54 6.03
N LEU A 43 2.33 12.81 5.00
CA LEU A 43 2.43 13.32 3.65
C LEU A 43 1.45 14.47 3.60
N GLY A 44 1.88 15.65 4.05
CA GLY A 44 1.25 16.90 3.69
C GLY A 44 1.05 16.91 2.18
N HIS A 45 0.00 17.58 1.72
CA HIS A 45 -0.49 17.55 0.35
C HIS A 45 0.56 17.82 -0.77
N HIS A 46 1.80 18.20 -0.42
CA HIS A 46 2.89 18.61 -1.32
C HIS A 46 4.08 17.63 -1.40
N GLY A 47 4.00 16.41 -0.85
CA GLY A 47 5.13 15.47 -0.77
C GLY A 47 5.04 14.16 -1.56
N GLN A 48 4.09 14.05 -2.50
CA GLN A 48 3.85 12.78 -3.23
C GLN A 48 4.49 12.79 -4.62
N VAL A 49 5.15 11.69 -4.96
CA VAL A 49 5.66 11.42 -6.31
C VAL A 49 4.48 11.22 -7.24
N THR A 50 4.52 11.86 -8.40
CA THR A 50 3.48 11.73 -9.43
C THR A 50 3.79 10.53 -10.31
N THR A 51 2.77 9.74 -10.65
CA THR A 51 2.89 8.65 -11.62
C THR A 51 2.10 9.00 -12.87
N THR A 52 2.77 9.00 -14.01
CA THR A 52 2.16 9.18 -15.33
C THR A 52 2.18 7.86 -16.07
N ILE A 53 1.06 7.50 -16.71
CA ILE A 53 0.95 6.35 -17.61
C ILE A 53 0.86 6.89 -19.03
N ASN A 54 1.82 6.51 -19.87
CA ASN A 54 1.96 6.99 -21.23
C ASN A 54 1.54 5.91 -22.23
N ASN A 55 1.28 6.32 -23.48
CA ASN A 55 0.98 5.44 -24.61
C ASN A 55 -0.28 4.57 -24.42
N LEU A 56 -1.33 5.09 -23.78
CA LEU A 56 -2.59 4.37 -23.59
C LEU A 56 -3.33 4.04 -24.89
N ILE A 57 -3.12 4.85 -25.95
CA ILE A 57 -3.81 4.70 -27.24
C ILE A 57 -2.92 3.99 -28.26
N LEU A 58 -1.66 4.43 -28.39
CA LEU A 58 -0.73 3.91 -29.40
C LEU A 58 0.68 3.71 -28.80
N GLY A 59 1.30 2.59 -29.13
CA GLY A 59 2.64 2.21 -28.68
C GLY A 59 2.63 1.33 -27.42
N ARG A 60 3.82 1.05 -26.89
CA ARG A 60 3.96 0.27 -25.65
C ARG A 60 3.61 1.15 -24.45
N VAL A 61 2.61 0.75 -23.68
CA VAL A 61 2.25 1.39 -22.41
C VAL A 61 3.44 1.31 -21.45
N TYR A 62 3.75 2.43 -20.81
CA TYR A 62 4.75 2.49 -19.75
C TYR A 62 4.35 3.50 -18.67
N CYS A 63 4.83 3.29 -17.46
CA CYS A 63 4.67 4.25 -16.37
C CYS A 63 6.00 4.97 -16.10
N HIS A 64 5.88 6.21 -15.62
CA HIS A 64 7.00 7.00 -15.17
C HIS A 64 6.64 7.69 -13.85
N HIS A 65 7.64 7.79 -12.97
CA HIS A 65 7.54 8.48 -11.70
C HIS A 65 8.39 9.74 -11.75
N HIS A 66 7.82 10.88 -11.39
CA HIS A 66 8.53 12.16 -11.36
C HIS A 66 8.13 13.00 -10.14
N GLY A 67 8.97 13.99 -9.84
CA GLY A 67 8.78 14.92 -8.74
C GLY A 67 9.65 14.60 -7.53
N THR A 68 9.39 15.31 -6.43
CA THR A 68 10.20 15.23 -5.22
C THR A 68 9.39 14.66 -4.06
N MET A 69 9.94 13.64 -3.39
CA MET A 69 9.43 13.11 -2.13
C MET A 69 10.30 13.61 -0.99
N ASN A 70 9.68 14.25 0.00
CA ASN A 70 10.34 14.58 1.26
C ASN A 70 9.92 13.57 2.32
N ILE A 71 10.92 12.93 2.94
CA ILE A 71 10.75 11.95 4.01
C ILE A 71 11.36 12.57 5.27
N SER A 72 10.51 12.93 6.22
CA SER A 72 10.93 13.31 7.57
C SER A 72 10.45 12.24 8.55
N GLY A 73 11.32 11.88 9.50
CA GLY A 73 11.02 10.96 10.60
C GLY A 73 10.80 11.72 11.91
N ASN A 74 10.46 11.00 12.99
CA ASN A 74 10.43 11.52 14.36
C ASN A 74 11.84 11.61 14.97
N ARG A 75 12.86 11.68 14.11
CA ARG A 75 14.28 11.56 14.43
C ARG A 75 15.04 12.74 13.85
N ARG A 76 16.34 12.79 14.16
CA ARG A 76 17.33 13.78 13.71
C ARG A 76 17.72 13.70 12.23
N TYR A 77 16.90 13.12 11.34
CA TYR A 77 17.26 13.01 9.92
C TYR A 77 16.07 13.28 9.01
N SER A 78 16.37 13.91 7.87
CA SER A 78 15.44 14.11 6.76
C SER A 78 16.06 13.58 5.47
N CYS A 79 15.21 13.17 4.53
CA CYS A 79 15.63 12.69 3.23
C CYS A 79 14.78 13.33 2.13
N LYS A 80 15.44 13.92 1.14
CA LYS A 80 14.79 14.41 -0.08
C LYS A 80 15.14 13.47 -1.22
N LEU A 81 14.14 12.83 -1.81
CA LEU A 81 14.27 12.00 -3.02
C LEU A 81 13.72 12.78 -4.21
N THR A 82 14.45 12.80 -5.31
CA THR A 82 14.05 13.40 -6.59
C THR A 82 13.99 12.31 -7.64
N PHE A 83 12.79 12.09 -8.17
CA PHE A 83 12.51 11.22 -9.30
C PHE A 83 12.69 12.06 -10.57
N LYS A 84 13.72 11.74 -11.34
CA LYS A 84 14.08 12.54 -12.51
C LYS A 84 13.00 12.40 -13.57
N GLU A 85 12.44 13.53 -13.98
CA GLU A 85 11.51 13.58 -15.11
C GLU A 85 12.21 13.10 -16.38
N GLN A 86 11.56 12.21 -17.11
CA GLN A 86 12.14 11.64 -18.32
C GLN A 86 12.06 12.63 -19.48
N SER A 87 13.21 13.08 -19.95
CA SER A 87 13.33 13.79 -21.23
C SER A 87 13.50 12.81 -22.40
N PHE A 88 13.01 13.18 -23.59
CA PHE A 88 13.19 12.37 -24.81
C PHE A 88 14.66 12.09 -25.15
N LEU A 89 15.59 12.91 -24.66
CA LEU A 89 17.04 12.76 -24.89
C LEU A 89 17.74 11.93 -23.81
N ASP A 90 17.05 11.56 -22.72
CA ASP A 90 17.67 10.84 -21.61
C ASP A 90 17.98 9.39 -21.99
N ARG A 91 19.28 9.07 -22.06
CA ARG A 91 19.78 7.71 -22.29
C ARG A 91 19.63 6.79 -21.08
N ASN A 92 19.37 7.35 -19.90
CA ASN A 92 19.26 6.59 -18.64
C ASN A 92 17.99 7.00 -17.88
N PRO A 93 16.84 6.38 -18.20
CA PRO A 93 15.56 6.74 -17.61
C PRO A 93 15.43 6.22 -16.16
N ARG A 94 14.34 6.62 -15.49
CA ARG A 94 13.90 6.07 -14.17
C ARG A 94 14.85 6.35 -13.00
N GLN A 95 15.74 7.32 -13.18
CA GLN A 95 16.70 7.72 -12.17
C GLN A 95 16.02 8.31 -10.93
N VAL A 96 16.54 7.93 -9.78
CA VAL A 96 16.23 8.52 -8.49
C VAL A 96 17.54 8.99 -7.86
N GLN A 97 17.55 10.23 -7.39
CA GLN A 97 18.62 10.78 -6.59
C GLN A 97 18.08 11.19 -5.24
N GLY A 98 18.90 11.12 -4.19
CA GLY A 98 18.47 11.51 -2.87
C GLY A 98 19.59 12.08 -2.02
N VAL A 99 19.18 12.85 -1.03
CA VAL A 99 20.06 13.52 -0.09
C VAL A 99 19.50 13.28 1.29
N VAL A 100 20.33 12.75 2.19
CA VAL A 100 19.99 12.57 3.60
C VAL A 100 20.71 13.65 4.39
N ASN A 101 19.95 14.42 5.16
CA ASN A 101 20.46 15.47 6.03
C ASN A 101 20.21 15.09 7.50
N ASP A 102 21.12 15.49 8.39
CA ASP A 102 20.92 15.42 9.83
C ASP A 102 20.01 16.55 10.36
N ALA A 103 19.92 16.70 11.68
CA ALA A 103 19.07 17.69 12.35
C ALA A 103 19.54 19.12 12.10
N ASP A 104 20.84 19.30 11.86
CA ASP A 104 21.45 20.59 11.59
C ASP A 104 21.37 20.96 10.09
N GLY A 105 20.77 20.07 9.28
CA GLY A 105 20.64 20.22 7.84
C GLY A 105 21.90 19.82 7.06
N SER A 106 22.92 19.30 7.73
CA SER A 106 24.17 18.86 7.10
C SER A 106 23.97 17.57 6.33
N LYS A 107 24.49 17.52 5.10
CA LYS A 107 24.36 16.36 4.22
C LYS A 107 25.25 15.21 4.69
N VAL A 108 24.63 14.17 5.22
CA VAL A 108 25.32 12.98 5.76
C VAL A 108 25.41 11.81 4.77
N ALA A 109 24.52 11.75 3.79
CA ALA A 109 24.57 10.72 2.76
C ALA A 109 23.91 11.15 1.44
N THR A 110 24.31 10.48 0.36
CA THR A 110 23.68 10.58 -0.97
C THR A 110 23.06 9.24 -1.33
N LEU A 111 21.85 9.27 -1.91
CA LEU A 111 21.17 8.11 -2.48
C LEU A 111 21.17 8.24 -4.01
N MET A 112 21.35 7.12 -4.71
CA MET A 112 21.28 7.10 -6.17
C MET A 112 20.85 5.74 -6.68
N GLY A 113 20.17 5.71 -7.83
CA GLY A 113 19.78 4.48 -8.47
C GLY A 113 18.64 4.66 -9.44
N LYS A 114 17.93 3.58 -9.71
CA LYS A 114 16.68 3.58 -10.47
C LYS A 114 15.60 2.87 -9.66
N TRP A 115 14.39 3.44 -9.67
CA TRP A 115 13.28 2.92 -8.87
C TRP A 115 12.80 1.52 -9.31
N ASP A 116 13.18 1.06 -10.49
CA ASP A 116 12.80 -0.23 -11.06
C ASP A 116 13.95 -1.23 -11.15
N GLU A 117 15.16 -0.89 -10.69
CA GLU A 117 16.34 -1.76 -10.71
C GLU A 117 16.95 -1.88 -9.32
N SER A 118 17.62 -0.83 -8.85
CA SER A 118 18.30 -0.84 -7.56
C SER A 118 18.56 0.58 -7.05
N MET A 119 18.70 0.72 -5.74
CA MET A 119 19.06 1.93 -5.03
C MET A 119 20.32 1.68 -4.20
N HIS A 120 21.22 2.65 -4.20
CA HIS A 120 22.49 2.64 -3.47
C HIS A 120 22.62 3.90 -2.62
N TYR A 121 23.50 3.86 -1.62
CA TYR A 121 23.85 5.02 -0.82
C TYR A 121 25.36 5.17 -0.63
N ILE A 122 25.80 6.41 -0.43
CA ILE A 122 27.19 6.78 -0.08
C ILE A 122 27.12 7.65 1.17
N ILE A 123 27.87 7.29 2.22
CA ILE A 123 28.02 8.11 3.42
C ILE A 123 29.05 9.19 3.13
N ASN A 124 28.76 10.44 3.46
CA ASN A 124 29.64 11.58 3.20
C ASN A 124 30.79 11.72 4.22
N ASN A 125 31.16 10.64 4.90
CA ASN A 125 32.16 10.66 5.95
C ASN A 125 33.21 9.60 5.62
N ASP A 126 34.17 9.92 4.75
CA ASP A 126 35.55 9.65 5.12
C ASP A 126 36.62 10.33 4.26
N ALA A 127 37.48 11.07 4.96
CA ALA A 127 38.87 11.30 4.63
C ALA A 127 39.74 10.08 5.01
N SER A 128 39.23 8.85 4.91
CA SER A 128 40.01 7.62 5.10
C SER A 128 40.43 7.04 3.75
N LYS A 129 41.58 7.51 3.29
CA LYS A 129 42.51 6.64 2.57
C LYS A 129 42.77 5.41 3.45
N THR A 130 42.36 4.23 3.02
CA THR A 130 43.05 2.99 3.40
C THR A 130 43.21 2.14 2.16
N ASN A 131 44.47 2.00 1.75
CA ASN A 131 44.93 1.04 0.76
C ASN A 131 44.44 -0.36 1.14
N SER A 132 43.61 -0.97 0.31
CA SER A 132 43.46 -2.42 0.27
C SER A 132 43.49 -2.87 -1.18
N HIS A 133 44.63 -3.44 -1.58
CA HIS A 133 44.74 -4.27 -2.77
C HIS A 133 43.81 -5.48 -2.60
N GLY A 134 42.73 -5.52 -3.39
CA GLY A 134 41.81 -6.64 -3.43
C GLY A 134 40.56 -6.32 -4.24
N SER A 135 40.53 -6.80 -5.48
CA SER A 135 39.34 -7.07 -6.32
C SER A 135 38.18 -6.06 -6.32
N HIS A 136 38.10 -5.22 -7.38
CA HIS A 136 36.86 -4.71 -8.00
C HIS A 136 35.64 -4.38 -7.08
N GLU A 137 35.82 -3.69 -5.96
CA GLU A 137 34.72 -3.02 -5.24
C GLU A 137 34.64 -1.55 -5.68
N GLY A 138 33.76 -1.29 -6.64
CA GLY A 138 33.56 0.03 -7.23
C GLY A 138 32.95 1.05 -6.27
N SER A 139 33.57 2.23 -6.22
CA SER A 139 32.97 3.53 -5.88
C SER A 139 32.30 3.72 -4.50
N GLY A 140 32.71 3.07 -3.41
CA GLY A 140 32.25 3.42 -2.05
C GLY A 140 30.72 3.50 -1.84
N ALA A 141 29.94 2.89 -2.74
CA ALA A 141 28.49 2.95 -2.78
C ALA A 141 27.93 1.61 -2.34
N THR A 142 27.09 1.63 -1.31
CA THR A 142 26.52 0.42 -0.70
C THR A 142 25.10 0.19 -1.23
N LEU A 143 24.78 -1.04 -1.62
CA LEU A 143 23.44 -1.44 -2.05
C LEU A 143 22.44 -1.28 -0.89
N LEU A 144 21.33 -0.59 -1.16
CA LEU A 144 20.25 -0.33 -0.21
C LEU A 144 19.00 -1.16 -0.50
N TRP A 145 18.66 -1.28 -1.78
CA TRP A 145 17.49 -2.00 -2.26
C TRP A 145 17.76 -2.46 -3.70
N GLU A 146 17.24 -3.63 -4.04
CA GLU A 146 17.23 -4.16 -5.40
C GLU A 146 15.86 -4.75 -5.69
N LYS A 147 15.45 -4.70 -6.96
CA LYS A 147 14.22 -5.35 -7.41
C LYS A 147 14.30 -6.85 -7.17
N ASN A 148 13.18 -7.47 -6.83
CA ASN A 148 13.07 -8.92 -6.87
C ASN A 148 13.03 -9.39 -8.31
N GLU A 149 13.58 -10.58 -8.56
CA GLU A 149 13.45 -11.24 -9.84
C GLU A 149 11.98 -11.54 -10.18
N PRO A 150 11.58 -11.42 -11.46
CA PRO A 150 10.26 -11.84 -11.90
C PRO A 150 9.97 -13.31 -11.57
N PRO A 151 8.69 -13.70 -11.42
CA PRO A 151 8.36 -15.10 -11.24
C PRO A 151 8.79 -15.91 -12.47
N VAL A 152 9.24 -17.15 -12.24
CA VAL A 152 9.65 -18.10 -13.29
C VAL A 152 8.57 -18.26 -14.36
N ASN A 153 7.31 -18.25 -13.94
CA ASN A 153 6.14 -18.29 -14.83
C ASN A 153 5.41 -16.94 -14.78
N PRO A 154 5.59 -16.07 -15.79
CA PRO A 154 4.90 -14.79 -15.85
C PRO A 154 3.39 -14.96 -15.91
N THR A 155 2.65 -14.14 -15.15
CA THR A 155 1.19 -14.09 -15.25
C THR A 155 0.77 -13.27 -16.46
N ARG A 156 -0.49 -13.42 -16.91
CA ARG A 156 -1.10 -12.58 -17.96
C ARG A 156 -1.04 -11.07 -17.66
N TYR A 157 -0.84 -10.70 -16.40
CA TYR A 157 -0.84 -9.31 -15.92
C TYR A 157 0.55 -8.84 -15.45
N ASN A 158 1.62 -9.61 -15.73
CA ASN A 158 3.00 -9.30 -15.30
C ASN A 158 3.11 -9.03 -13.80
N LEU A 159 2.38 -9.80 -12.98
CA LEU A 159 2.42 -9.68 -11.53
C LEU A 159 3.77 -10.16 -10.99
N SER A 160 4.28 -9.47 -9.97
CA SER A 160 5.41 -9.95 -9.18
C SER A 160 5.01 -11.16 -8.32
N THR A 161 5.99 -11.94 -7.88
CA THR A 161 5.77 -13.07 -6.94
C THR A 161 4.99 -12.62 -5.70
N PHE A 162 5.32 -11.47 -5.13
CA PHE A 162 4.58 -10.91 -4.01
C PHE A 162 3.12 -10.60 -4.37
N ALA A 163 2.86 -9.96 -5.52
CA ALA A 163 1.51 -9.62 -5.94
C ALA A 163 0.63 -10.86 -6.18
N ILE A 164 1.21 -11.96 -6.67
CA ILE A 164 0.52 -13.25 -6.81
C ILE A 164 0.01 -13.75 -5.45
N THR A 165 0.85 -13.70 -4.42
CA THR A 165 0.47 -14.17 -3.07
C THR A 165 -0.60 -13.32 -2.38
N LEU A 166 -0.84 -12.09 -2.83
CA LEU A 166 -1.82 -11.19 -2.18
C LEU A 166 -3.24 -11.75 -2.23
N ASN A 167 -3.61 -12.40 -3.35
CA ASN A 167 -4.96 -12.94 -3.56
C ASN A 167 -5.06 -14.47 -3.47
N GLU A 168 -3.98 -15.14 -3.05
CA GLU A 168 -4.00 -16.56 -2.75
C GLU A 168 -4.97 -16.84 -1.58
N LEU A 169 -5.83 -17.85 -1.75
CA LEU A 169 -6.83 -18.25 -0.77
C LEU A 169 -6.69 -19.73 -0.46
N THR A 170 -5.95 -20.05 0.59
CA THR A 170 -5.88 -21.42 1.10
C THR A 170 -7.12 -21.75 1.95
N PRO A 171 -7.51 -23.03 2.09
CA PRO A 171 -8.61 -23.44 2.96
C PRO A 171 -8.45 -22.95 4.41
N GLU A 172 -7.24 -23.03 4.96
CA GLU A 172 -6.93 -22.63 6.34
C GLU A 172 -7.02 -21.12 6.52
N LEU A 173 -6.64 -20.35 5.49
CA LEU A 173 -6.79 -18.91 5.50
C LEU A 173 -8.28 -18.54 5.43
N LYS A 174 -9.05 -19.18 4.55
CA LYS A 174 -10.48 -18.91 4.34
C LYS A 174 -11.29 -18.97 5.63
N GLU A 175 -11.00 -19.93 6.52
CA GLU A 175 -11.65 -20.05 7.83
C GLU A 175 -11.37 -18.87 8.78
N LYS A 176 -10.29 -18.11 8.53
CA LYS A 176 -9.82 -16.99 9.35
C LYS A 176 -10.12 -15.63 8.71
N LEU A 177 -10.90 -15.56 7.63
CA LEU A 177 -11.22 -14.30 6.96
C LEU A 177 -12.62 -13.82 7.34
N PRO A 178 -12.82 -12.49 7.49
CA PRO A 178 -14.17 -11.93 7.51
C PRO A 178 -14.83 -12.13 6.14
N PRO A 179 -16.17 -12.13 6.06
CA PRO A 179 -16.88 -12.25 4.78
C PRO A 179 -16.65 -11.04 3.84
N THR A 180 -15.92 -10.02 4.29
CA THR A 180 -15.59 -8.81 3.54
C THR A 180 -14.17 -8.82 2.95
N ASP A 181 -13.37 -9.87 3.18
CA ASP A 181 -11.99 -9.94 2.68
C ASP A 181 -11.95 -9.99 1.15
N SER A 182 -11.02 -9.26 0.52
CA SER A 182 -10.94 -9.18 -0.94
C SER A 182 -10.69 -10.53 -1.63
N ARG A 183 -10.07 -11.49 -0.94
CA ARG A 183 -9.85 -12.85 -1.49
C ARG A 183 -11.14 -13.62 -1.76
N LEU A 184 -12.22 -13.23 -1.09
CA LEU A 184 -13.55 -13.82 -1.22
C LEU A 184 -14.38 -13.13 -2.31
N ARG A 185 -13.84 -12.12 -3.00
CA ARG A 185 -14.56 -11.35 -4.01
C ARG A 185 -14.76 -12.20 -5.29
N PRO A 186 -16.02 -12.54 -5.66
CA PRO A 186 -16.28 -13.56 -6.68
C PRO A 186 -15.91 -13.15 -8.11
N ASP A 187 -16.12 -11.88 -8.49
CA ASP A 187 -15.72 -11.35 -9.81
C ASP A 187 -14.21 -11.44 -10.03
N GLN A 188 -13.41 -11.09 -9.01
CA GLN A 188 -11.96 -11.20 -9.04
C GLN A 188 -11.50 -12.67 -9.11
N ARG A 189 -12.14 -13.58 -8.37
CA ARG A 189 -11.83 -15.02 -8.40
C ARG A 189 -12.11 -15.64 -9.77
N HIS A 190 -13.26 -15.32 -10.38
CA HIS A 190 -13.58 -15.78 -11.73
C HIS A 190 -12.60 -15.24 -12.77
N LEU A 191 -12.18 -13.97 -12.64
CA LEU A 191 -11.18 -13.38 -13.53
C LEU A 191 -9.83 -14.11 -13.45
N GLU A 192 -9.36 -14.41 -12.24
CA GLU A 192 -8.13 -15.17 -12.02
C GLU A 192 -8.19 -16.57 -12.65
N ASN A 193 -9.35 -17.24 -12.55
CA ASN A 193 -9.59 -18.55 -13.16
C ASN A 193 -9.81 -18.51 -14.68
N GLY A 194 -9.86 -17.31 -15.30
CA GLY A 194 -10.14 -17.15 -16.73
C GLY A 194 -11.62 -17.30 -17.12
N GLU A 195 -12.53 -17.29 -16.15
CA GLU A 195 -13.98 -17.39 -16.34
C GLU A 195 -14.59 -16.01 -16.62
N TYR A 196 -14.21 -15.38 -17.74
CA TYR A 196 -14.48 -13.96 -18.02
C TYR A 196 -15.97 -13.58 -18.02
N GLU A 197 -16.85 -14.44 -18.54
CA GLU A 197 -18.29 -14.19 -18.55
C GLU A 197 -18.86 -14.14 -17.12
N LYS A 198 -18.48 -15.10 -16.27
CA LYS A 198 -18.87 -15.13 -14.86
C LYS A 198 -18.31 -13.92 -14.10
N ALA A 199 -17.07 -13.55 -14.38
CA ALA A 199 -16.43 -12.38 -13.78
C ALA A 199 -17.20 -11.08 -14.10
N ASN A 200 -17.60 -10.89 -15.35
CA ASN A 200 -18.37 -9.72 -15.77
C ASN A 200 -19.77 -9.69 -15.15
N ALA A 201 -20.46 -10.83 -15.09
CA ALA A 201 -21.77 -10.94 -14.46
C ALA A 201 -21.71 -10.61 -12.96
N GLU A 202 -20.74 -11.17 -12.23
CA GLU A 202 -20.54 -10.91 -10.81
C GLU A 202 -20.11 -9.46 -10.55
N LYS A 203 -19.27 -8.88 -11.41
CA LYS A 203 -18.89 -7.47 -11.31
C LYS A 203 -20.11 -6.55 -11.37
N LEU A 204 -21.00 -6.77 -12.35
CA LEU A 204 -22.23 -5.99 -12.49
C LEU A 204 -23.14 -6.14 -11.26
N ARG A 205 -23.28 -7.36 -10.72
CA ARG A 205 -24.05 -7.64 -9.51
C ARG A 205 -23.49 -6.89 -8.30
N LEU A 206 -22.17 -6.96 -8.08
CA LEU A 206 -21.49 -6.29 -6.97
C LEU A 206 -21.56 -4.76 -7.08
N GLU A 207 -21.36 -4.19 -8.27
CA GLU A 207 -21.48 -2.74 -8.50
C GLU A 207 -22.90 -2.24 -8.22
N THR A 208 -23.92 -2.98 -8.65
CA THR A 208 -25.33 -2.67 -8.36
C THR A 208 -25.61 -2.68 -6.86
N ARG A 209 -25.12 -3.70 -6.14
CA ARG A 209 -25.23 -3.79 -4.67
C ARG A 209 -24.51 -2.64 -3.97
N GLN A 210 -23.31 -2.27 -4.42
CA GLN A 210 -22.56 -1.14 -3.87
C GLN A 210 -23.28 0.19 -4.08
N ARG A 211 -23.92 0.40 -5.25
CA ARG A 211 -24.75 1.59 -5.49
C ARG A 211 -25.95 1.67 -4.55
N MET A 212 -26.62 0.54 -4.27
CA MET A 212 -27.71 0.48 -3.29
C MET A 212 -27.20 0.73 -1.87
N ALA A 213 -26.05 0.17 -1.49
CA ALA A 213 -25.42 0.38 -0.19
C ALA A 213 -24.93 1.83 0.00
N ARG A 214 -24.53 2.53 -1.08
CA ARG A 214 -24.17 3.96 -1.01
C ARG A 214 -25.34 4.84 -0.55
N LYS A 215 -26.57 4.53 -0.98
CA LYS A 215 -27.77 5.20 -0.45
C LYS A 215 -27.95 4.98 1.06
N MET A 216 -27.49 3.85 1.60
CA MET A 216 -27.44 3.60 3.04
C MET A 216 -26.21 4.20 3.74
N GLN A 217 -25.15 4.53 3.00
CA GLN A 217 -24.00 5.27 3.54
C GLN A 217 -24.36 6.73 3.80
N GLU A 218 -25.24 7.32 2.99
CA GLU A 218 -25.84 8.64 3.22
C GLU A 218 -26.63 8.70 4.54
N SER A 219 -27.07 7.55 5.08
CA SER A 219 -27.69 7.42 6.41
C SER A 219 -26.72 7.14 7.58
N GLY A 220 -25.40 7.34 7.41
CA GLY A 220 -24.45 7.36 8.52
C GLY A 220 -23.59 6.11 8.74
N TRP A 221 -23.36 5.30 7.69
CA TRP A 221 -22.47 4.14 7.79
C TRP A 221 -21.03 4.54 8.13
N LYS A 222 -20.39 3.81 9.04
CA LYS A 222 -19.00 4.03 9.47
C LYS A 222 -18.18 2.75 9.27
N PRO A 223 -16.90 2.85 8.88
CA PRO A 223 -16.00 1.71 8.84
C PRO A 223 -15.88 1.05 10.22
N ARG A 224 -15.80 -0.28 10.25
CA ARG A 224 -15.79 -1.05 11.50
C ARG A 224 -14.47 -1.00 12.26
N TRP A 225 -13.37 -1.26 11.55
CA TRP A 225 -12.04 -1.44 12.16
C TRP A 225 -11.24 -0.14 12.24
N PHE A 226 -11.77 0.95 11.68
CA PHE A 226 -11.08 2.21 11.57
C PHE A 226 -12.01 3.39 11.86
N GLN A 227 -11.49 4.40 12.54
CA GLN A 227 -12.18 5.65 12.79
C GLN A 227 -11.48 6.78 12.06
N ARG A 228 -12.27 7.68 11.46
CA ARG A 228 -11.76 8.90 10.83
C ARG A 228 -11.31 9.88 11.91
N ASP A 229 -10.08 10.35 11.81
CA ASP A 229 -9.48 11.41 12.61
C ASP A 229 -10.01 12.77 12.11
N SER A 230 -10.36 13.64 13.04
CA SER A 230 -11.01 14.93 12.75
C SER A 230 -10.05 15.98 12.21
N GLU A 231 -8.75 15.88 12.54
CA GLU A 231 -7.78 16.93 12.25
C GLU A 231 -7.22 16.87 10.83
N ASP A 232 -6.91 15.67 10.34
CA ASP A 232 -6.25 15.48 9.03
C ASP A 232 -7.04 14.56 8.08
N GLY A 233 -8.23 14.11 8.50
CA GLY A 233 -9.07 13.19 7.74
C GLY A 233 -8.46 11.80 7.55
N THR A 234 -7.38 11.46 8.27
CA THR A 234 -6.79 10.12 8.23
C THR A 234 -7.67 9.12 8.97
N TYR A 235 -7.43 7.82 8.74
CA TYR A 235 -8.12 6.77 9.47
C TYR A 235 -7.15 6.13 10.47
N ARG A 236 -7.63 5.89 11.68
CA ARG A 236 -6.90 5.22 12.76
C ARG A 236 -7.52 3.87 13.03
N TYR A 237 -6.69 2.82 13.14
CA TYR A 237 -7.14 1.51 13.57
C TYR A 237 -7.63 1.60 15.02
N VAL A 238 -8.83 1.10 15.30
CA VAL A 238 -9.46 1.20 16.64
C VAL A 238 -9.47 -0.13 17.40
N GLY A 239 -8.80 -1.16 16.89
CA GLY A 239 -8.85 -2.49 17.49
C GLY A 239 -10.01 -3.35 16.97
N GLY A 240 -10.08 -4.58 17.46
CA GLY A 240 -11.18 -5.51 17.24
C GLY A 240 -11.01 -6.45 16.06
N TYR A 241 -10.24 -6.10 15.02
CA TYR A 241 -10.07 -6.98 13.85
C TYR A 241 -9.27 -8.23 14.20
N TRP A 242 -8.13 -8.06 14.87
CA TRP A 242 -7.21 -9.16 15.18
C TRP A 242 -7.80 -10.08 16.27
N GLU A 243 -8.52 -9.51 17.22
CA GLU A 243 -9.25 -10.21 18.28
C GLU A 243 -10.41 -11.04 17.69
N ALA A 244 -11.22 -10.43 16.80
CA ALA A 244 -12.27 -11.13 16.05
C ALA A 244 -11.69 -12.26 15.19
N ARG A 245 -10.53 -12.02 14.56
CA ARG A 245 -9.82 -13.00 13.75
C ARG A 245 -9.34 -14.20 14.56
N GLU A 246 -8.74 -13.95 15.73
CA GLU A 246 -8.26 -15.01 16.62
C GLU A 246 -9.40 -15.92 17.07
N GLN A 247 -10.53 -15.31 17.42
CA GLN A 247 -11.75 -16.02 17.84
C GLN A 247 -12.57 -16.58 16.66
N ARG A 248 -12.21 -16.25 15.41
CA ARG A 248 -12.99 -16.56 14.19
C ARG A 248 -14.45 -16.09 14.27
N THR A 249 -14.72 -14.97 14.94
CA THR A 249 -16.07 -14.42 15.13
C THR A 249 -16.21 -13.07 14.44
N TRP A 250 -17.12 -12.99 13.46
CA TRP A 250 -17.30 -11.79 12.63
C TRP A 250 -18.62 -11.08 12.91
N VAL A 251 -18.92 -10.86 14.20
CA VAL A 251 -20.21 -10.30 14.64
C VAL A 251 -20.41 -8.90 14.03
N GLY A 252 -21.51 -8.75 13.30
CA GLY A 252 -21.85 -7.50 12.59
C GLY A 252 -21.01 -7.21 11.34
N CYS A 253 -20.20 -8.16 10.86
CA CYS A 253 -19.62 -8.12 9.52
C CYS A 253 -20.60 -8.77 8.55
N ASN A 254 -21.38 -7.94 7.87
CA ASN A 254 -22.33 -8.42 6.86
C ASN A 254 -21.59 -8.98 5.66
N ASP A 255 -22.13 -10.05 5.08
CA ASP A 255 -21.66 -10.56 3.80
C ASP A 255 -22.00 -9.56 2.69
N ILE A 256 -20.95 -8.91 2.17
CA ILE A 256 -21.06 -7.92 1.10
C ILE A 256 -20.97 -8.54 -0.29
N PHE A 257 -20.64 -9.83 -0.38
CA PHE A 257 -20.55 -10.57 -1.64
C PHE A 257 -21.75 -11.50 -1.86
N GLY A 258 -22.39 -12.01 -0.82
CA GLY A 258 -23.54 -12.93 -0.93
C GLY A 258 -24.79 -12.37 -1.63
N ASN A 259 -25.77 -13.24 -1.82
CA ASN A 259 -27.07 -12.89 -2.42
C ASN A 259 -27.97 -12.14 -1.42
N LEU A 260 -28.90 -11.32 -1.91
CA LEU A 260 -29.75 -10.46 -1.05
C LEU A 260 -30.64 -11.25 -0.07
N SER A 261 -30.92 -12.52 -0.35
CA SER A 261 -31.78 -13.39 0.45
C SER A 261 -31.16 -13.88 1.76
N SER A 262 -29.84 -13.70 1.98
CA SER A 262 -29.13 -14.16 3.18
C SER A 262 -28.89 -13.08 4.24
N SER A 263 -29.35 -11.85 4.01
CA SER A 263 -29.28 -10.79 5.03
C SER A 263 -30.30 -11.09 6.14
N PRO A 264 -29.91 -11.12 7.43
CA PRO A 264 -30.88 -11.18 8.51
C PRO A 264 -31.84 -10.00 8.39
N LYS A 265 -33.14 -10.27 8.28
CA LYS A 265 -34.16 -9.23 8.37
C LYS A 265 -34.03 -8.62 9.77
N LEU A 266 -33.67 -7.35 9.86
CA LEU A 266 -33.79 -6.60 11.11
C LEU A 266 -35.25 -6.72 11.60
N PRO A 267 -35.49 -6.99 12.89
CA PRO A 267 -36.85 -7.02 13.40
C PRO A 267 -37.50 -5.65 13.19
N PRO A 268 -38.80 -5.60 12.83
CA PRO A 268 -39.49 -4.32 12.67
C PRO A 268 -39.44 -3.57 13.99
N SER A 269 -38.94 -2.33 13.94
CA SER A 269 -38.99 -1.39 15.06
C SER A 269 -40.45 -1.26 15.50
N GLY A 270 -40.72 -1.59 16.77
CA GLY A 270 -42.04 -1.46 17.37
C GLY A 270 -42.57 -0.05 17.18
N LEU A 271 -43.75 0.04 16.54
CA LEU A 271 -44.57 1.23 16.54
C LEU A 271 -44.98 1.52 17.99
N ASN A 272 -44.42 2.57 18.59
CA ASN A 272 -44.96 3.15 19.79
C ASN A 272 -46.33 3.75 19.46
N THR A 273 -47.39 3.04 19.84
CA THR A 273 -48.70 3.64 20.07
C THR A 273 -48.62 4.37 21.42
N SER A 274 -48.51 5.70 21.41
CA SER A 274 -49.02 6.49 22.53
C SER A 274 -50.33 7.15 22.11
N SER A 275 -51.41 6.55 22.58
CA SER A 275 -52.75 7.12 22.63
C SER A 275 -52.76 8.39 23.46
N SER A 276 -53.35 9.45 22.91
CA SER A 276 -53.86 10.60 23.63
C SER A 276 -54.94 10.16 24.62
N ILE A 277 -54.89 10.67 25.85
CA ILE A 277 -55.89 11.51 26.55
C ILE A 277 -55.14 12.18 27.72
#